data_AF-A0A816DDI6-F1
#
_entry.id   AF-A0A816DDI6-F1
#
_cell.length_a   1.000
_cell.length_b   1.000
_cell.length_c   1.000
_cell.angle_alpha   90.00
_cell.angle_beta   90.00
_cell.angle_gamma   90.00
#
_symmetry.space_group_name_H-M   'P 1'
#
loop_
_entity.id
_entity.type
_entity.pdbx_description
1 polymer ?
#
loop_
_entity_poly.entity_id
_entity_poly.type
_entity_poly.pdbx_seq_one_letter_code
_entity_poly.pdbx_strand_id
1 'polypeptide(L)'
;MSNTSDVKGEISGQWLIRPCEEYHEELSHCRGWLGRLQQRYMFGEKTDCAPIAEALHHCMFWLQRKDVDSLKKLILYEEDRLIHRKLASENNDVWQKRSKPPSDWNAPLPDWAKKRAESIGKHQEQKQS
;
A
#
# COMPACT_ATOMS: atom_id res chain seq x y z
N MET A 1 -8.54 37.58 -14.87
CA MET A 1 -8.86 37.78 -13.44
C MET A 1 -9.53 36.52 -12.96
N SER A 2 -8.80 35.72 -12.18
CA SER A 2 -9.21 34.39 -11.74
C SER A 2 -10.39 34.49 -10.80
N ASN A 3 -11.53 33.91 -11.19
CA ASN A 3 -12.70 33.83 -10.32
C ASN A 3 -12.52 32.63 -9.40
N THR A 4 -11.89 32.85 -8.25
CA THR A 4 -11.80 31.91 -7.13
C THR A 4 -13.13 31.94 -6.38
N SER A 5 -14.15 31.33 -6.96
CA SER A 5 -15.40 31.02 -6.28
C SER A 5 -15.51 29.50 -6.13
N ASP A 6 -15.29 29.07 -4.89
CA ASP A 6 -15.97 27.93 -4.28
C ASP A 6 -15.63 26.52 -4.80
N VAL A 7 -14.46 25.97 -4.40
CA VAL A 7 -14.25 24.51 -4.39
C VAL A 7 -14.57 23.99 -2.98
N LYS A 8 -15.85 24.11 -2.59
CA LYS A 8 -16.45 23.35 -1.47
C LYS A 8 -17.25 22.15 -1.98
N GLY A 9 -16.98 21.70 -3.20
CA GLY A 9 -17.37 20.38 -3.67
C GLY A 9 -16.29 19.38 -3.31
N GLU A 10 -16.57 18.48 -2.38
CA GLU A 10 -15.72 17.34 -2.09
C GLU A 10 -15.52 16.53 -3.39
N ILE A 11 -14.28 16.42 -3.87
CA ILE A 11 -13.97 15.67 -5.08
C ILE A 11 -14.05 14.19 -4.71
N SER A 12 -14.96 13.46 -5.35
CA SER A 12 -15.15 12.02 -5.14
C SER A 12 -13.82 11.30 -5.28
N GLY A 13 -13.44 10.52 -4.26
CA GLY A 13 -12.21 9.74 -4.26
C GLY A 13 -11.00 10.43 -3.62
N GLN A 14 -11.12 11.64 -3.09
CA GLN A 14 -10.03 12.31 -2.37
C GLN A 14 -9.50 11.50 -1.17
N TRP A 15 -10.36 10.69 -0.53
CA TRP A 15 -9.99 9.81 0.56
C TRP A 15 -9.04 8.66 0.17
N LEU A 16 -8.91 8.34 -1.14
CA LEU A 16 -7.98 7.32 -1.61
C LEU A 16 -6.52 7.79 -1.54
N ILE A 17 -6.29 9.10 -1.47
CA ILE A 17 -4.97 9.68 -1.65
C ILE A 17 -4.12 9.47 -0.41
N ARG A 18 -2.90 9.01 -0.65
CA ARG A 18 -1.90 8.74 0.39
C ARG A 18 -0.99 9.96 0.58
N PRO A 19 -0.27 10.04 1.72
CA PRO A 19 0.75 11.07 1.93
C PRO A 19 1.78 11.08 0.79
N CYS A 20 2.31 12.26 0.44
CA CYS A 20 3.23 12.36 -0.70
C CYS A 20 4.55 11.61 -0.47
N GLU A 21 4.92 11.43 0.79
CA GLU A 21 6.08 10.66 1.25
C GLU A 21 6.00 9.21 0.78
N GLU A 22 4.82 8.60 0.74
CA GLU A 22 4.66 7.22 0.28
C GLU A 22 5.00 7.06 -1.20
N TYR A 23 4.55 7.99 -2.06
CA TYR A 23 4.92 7.96 -3.49
C TYR A 23 6.42 8.20 -3.68
N HIS A 24 7.03 9.04 -2.83
CA HIS A 24 8.47 9.27 -2.88
C HIS A 24 9.27 8.02 -2.48
N GLU A 25 8.86 7.33 -1.41
CA GLU A 25 9.47 6.06 -0.99
C GLU A 25 9.31 4.98 -2.07
N GLU A 26 8.12 4.84 -2.66
CA GLU A 26 7.86 3.91 -3.77
C GLU A 26 8.74 4.22 -4.98
N LEU A 27 8.89 5.50 -5.34
CA LEU A 27 9.73 5.91 -6.46
C LEU A 27 11.22 5.64 -6.18
N SER A 28 11.67 5.95 -4.96
CA SER A 28 13.03 5.68 -4.49
C SER A 28 13.33 4.18 -4.55
N HIS A 29 12.40 3.35 -4.08
CA HIS A 29 12.51 1.90 -4.17
C HIS A 29 12.53 1.44 -5.63
N CYS A 30 11.62 1.93 -6.48
CA CYS A 30 11.53 1.54 -7.89
C CYS A 30 12.81 1.85 -8.67
N ARG A 31 13.45 2.99 -8.39
CA ARG A 31 14.69 3.42 -9.06
C ARG A 31 15.96 2.89 -8.40
N GLY A 32 15.90 2.56 -7.12
CA GLY A 32 17.03 2.10 -6.31
C GLY A 32 17.61 0.78 -6.81
N TRP A 33 18.90 0.58 -6.60
CA TRP A 33 19.63 -0.58 -7.11
C TRP A 33 19.01 -1.91 -6.63
N LEU A 34 18.63 -1.98 -5.35
CA LEU A 34 18.03 -3.18 -4.76
C LEU A 34 16.63 -3.44 -5.33
N GLY A 35 15.84 -2.39 -5.55
CA GLY A 35 14.53 -2.50 -6.19
C GLY A 35 14.65 -2.93 -7.65
N ARG A 36 15.66 -2.45 -8.40
CA ARG A 36 15.95 -2.93 -9.76
C ARG A 36 16.34 -4.40 -9.78
N LEU A 37 17.10 -4.86 -8.78
CA LEU A 37 17.43 -6.28 -8.63
C LEU A 37 16.16 -7.11 -8.37
N GLN A 38 15.28 -6.64 -7.48
CA GLN A 38 14.01 -7.31 -7.18
C GLN A 38 13.06 -7.35 -8.39
N GLN A 39 12.94 -6.26 -9.15
CA GLN A 39 12.16 -6.24 -10.40
C GLN A 39 12.71 -7.27 -11.39
N ARG A 40 14.04 -7.32 -11.58
CA ARG A 40 14.68 -8.31 -12.45
C ARG A 40 14.42 -9.74 -11.98
N TYR A 41 14.39 -9.98 -10.67
CA TYR A 41 14.10 -11.28 -10.08
C TYR A 41 12.64 -11.71 -10.28
N MET A 42 11.68 -10.80 -10.08
CA MET A 42 10.25 -11.11 -10.18
C MET A 42 9.75 -11.14 -11.62
N PHE A 43 10.14 -10.17 -12.45
CA PHE A 43 9.57 -9.95 -13.79
C PHE A 43 10.54 -10.28 -14.92
N GLY A 44 11.83 -10.51 -14.62
CA GLY A 44 12.84 -10.72 -15.65
C GLY A 44 13.34 -9.42 -16.29
N GLU A 45 12.80 -8.26 -15.93
CA GLU A 45 13.22 -6.97 -16.48
C GLU A 45 13.02 -5.83 -15.47
N LYS A 46 13.45 -4.63 -15.85
CA LYS A 46 13.21 -3.42 -15.05
C LYS A 46 11.83 -2.87 -15.41
N THR A 47 11.01 -2.56 -14.42
CA THR A 47 9.69 -1.98 -14.65
C THR A 47 9.79 -0.47 -14.89
N ASP A 48 8.80 0.09 -15.58
CA ASP A 48 8.71 1.53 -15.72
C ASP A 48 8.31 2.18 -14.39
N CYS A 49 9.06 3.21 -13.98
CA CYS A 49 8.81 3.98 -12.76
C CYS A 49 8.18 5.35 -13.06
N ALA A 50 7.92 5.70 -14.33
CA ALA A 50 7.34 6.98 -14.71
C ALA A 50 5.96 7.23 -14.07
N PRO A 51 5.02 6.25 -14.00
CA PRO A 51 3.71 6.49 -13.40
C PRO A 51 3.78 6.91 -11.93
N ILE A 52 4.68 6.30 -11.14
CA ILE A 52 4.90 6.66 -9.73
C ILE A 52 5.49 8.07 -9.61
N ALA A 53 6.40 8.44 -10.53
CA ALA A 53 7.00 9.77 -10.55
C ALA A 53 5.97 10.86 -10.90
N GLU A 54 5.07 10.59 -11.83
CA GLU A 54 3.96 11.47 -12.18
C GLU A 54 2.96 11.60 -11.02
N ALA A 55 2.62 10.50 -10.35
CA ALA A 55 1.78 10.51 -9.16
C ALA A 55 2.39 11.37 -8.04
N LEU A 56 3.70 11.22 -7.77
CA LEU A 56 4.41 12.07 -6.81
C LEU A 56 4.36 13.54 -7.23
N HIS A 57 4.58 13.85 -8.51
CA HIS A 57 4.49 15.22 -9.01
C HIS A 57 3.09 15.81 -8.78
N HIS A 58 2.03 15.10 -9.16
CA HIS A 58 0.65 15.53 -8.96
C HIS A 58 0.30 15.68 -7.48
N CYS A 59 0.79 14.79 -6.62
CA CYS A 59 0.63 14.89 -5.16
C CYS A 59 1.24 16.19 -4.62
N MET A 60 2.49 16.48 -4.98
CA MET A 60 3.18 17.70 -4.55
C MET A 60 2.50 18.97 -5.08
N PHE A 61 2.03 18.96 -6.33
CA PHE A 61 1.30 20.08 -6.92
C PHE A 61 -0.04 20.31 -6.23
N TRP A 62 -0.78 19.25 -5.90
CA TRP A 62 -2.00 19.34 -5.11
C TRP A 62 -1.73 19.92 -3.71
N LEU A 63 -0.68 19.46 -3.03
CA LEU A 63 -0.32 19.98 -1.69
C LEU A 63 0.01 21.47 -1.72
N GLN A 64 0.83 21.90 -2.69
CA GLN A 64 1.35 23.26 -2.75
C GLN A 64 0.35 24.26 -3.34
N ARG A 65 -0.39 23.87 -4.38
CA ARG A 65 -1.18 24.79 -5.21
C ARG A 65 -2.68 24.54 -5.13
N LYS A 66 -3.11 23.45 -4.48
CA LYS A 66 -4.50 22.98 -4.47
C LYS A 66 -5.08 22.84 -5.90
N ASP A 67 -4.23 22.35 -6.80
CA ASP A 67 -4.59 22.13 -8.20
C ASP A 67 -5.52 20.91 -8.36
N VAL A 68 -6.78 21.18 -8.70
CA VAL A 68 -7.85 20.18 -8.82
C VAL A 68 -7.58 19.18 -9.96
N ASP A 69 -6.88 19.57 -11.02
CA ASP A 69 -6.60 18.68 -12.13
C ASP A 69 -5.51 17.66 -11.78
N SER A 70 -4.47 18.09 -11.05
CA SER A 70 -3.49 17.17 -10.45
C SER A 70 -4.16 16.21 -9.47
N LEU A 71 -5.11 16.69 -8.67
CA LEU A 71 -5.86 15.85 -7.75
C LEU A 71 -6.63 14.73 -8.47
N LYS A 72 -7.35 15.07 -9.55
CA LYS A 72 -8.08 14.07 -10.36
C LYS A 72 -7.16 13.01 -10.96
N LYS A 73 -6.02 13.42 -11.51
CA LYS A 73 -5.02 12.50 -12.06
C LYS A 73 -4.46 11.55 -11.00
N LEU A 74 -4.22 12.07 -9.80
CA LEU A 74 -3.75 11.25 -8.68
C LEU A 74 -4.81 10.25 -8.22
N ILE A 75 -6.08 10.64 -8.18
CA ILE A 75 -7.20 9.72 -7.85
C ILE A 75 -7.28 8.58 -8.87
N LEU A 76 -7.19 8.88 -10.17
CA LEU A 76 -7.20 7.85 -11.22
C LEU A 76 -6.04 6.86 -11.07
N TYR A 77 -4.85 7.35 -10.72
CA TYR A 77 -3.69 6.49 -10.42
C TYR A 77 -3.94 5.57 -9.21
N GLU A 78 -4.55 6.10 -8.14
CA GLU A 78 -4.89 5.32 -6.95
C GLU A 78 -5.94 4.25 -7.23
N GLU A 79 -6.98 4.59 -8.00
CA GLU A 79 -8.01 3.65 -8.45
C GLU A 79 -7.39 2.52 -9.28
N ASP A 80 -6.53 2.86 -10.24
CA ASP A 80 -5.82 1.88 -11.06
C ASP A 80 -4.94 0.95 -10.21
N ARG A 81 -4.21 1.48 -9.21
CA ARG A 81 -3.43 0.64 -8.29
C ARG A 81 -4.32 -0.31 -7.50
N LEU A 82 -5.47 0.14 -7.01
CA LEU A 82 -6.41 -0.71 -6.28
C LEU A 82 -6.99 -1.82 -7.15
N ILE A 83 -7.33 -1.50 -8.40
CA ILE A 83 -7.81 -2.46 -9.39
C ILE A 83 -6.73 -3.52 -9.66
N HIS A 84 -5.49 -3.10 -9.95
CA HIS A 84 -4.38 -4.02 -10.18
C HIS A 84 -4.12 -4.93 -8.97
N ARG A 85 -4.14 -4.39 -7.75
CA ARG A 85 -4.00 -5.19 -6.52
C ARG A 85 -5.12 -6.20 -6.34
N LYS A 86 -6.36 -5.80 -6.64
CA LYS A 86 -7.53 -6.68 -6.57
C LYS A 86 -7.41 -7.81 -7.60
N LEU A 87 -7.13 -7.46 -8.86
CA LEU A 87 -6.98 -8.42 -9.95
C LEU A 87 -5.83 -9.39 -9.71
N ALA A 88 -4.71 -8.96 -9.13
CA ALA A 88 -3.61 -9.85 -8.78
C ALA A 88 -4.04 -10.96 -7.79
N SER A 89 -4.98 -10.67 -6.88
CA SER A 89 -5.55 -11.68 -5.98
C SER A 89 -6.62 -12.53 -6.65
N GLU A 90 -7.37 -12.00 -7.62
CA GLU A 90 -8.46 -12.70 -8.30
C GLU A 90 -7.95 -13.63 -9.40
N ASN A 91 -6.91 -13.22 -10.10
CA ASN A 91 -6.29 -13.97 -11.20
C ASN A 91 -5.25 -14.98 -10.70
N ASN A 92 -5.11 -15.15 -9.38
CA ASN A 92 -4.23 -16.17 -8.81
C ASN A 92 -4.86 -17.57 -9.01
N ASP A 93 -4.18 -18.43 -9.74
CA ASP A 93 -4.57 -19.81 -10.04
C ASP A 93 -3.98 -20.84 -9.06
N VAL A 94 -2.98 -20.44 -8.28
CA VAL A 94 -2.30 -21.29 -7.28
C VAL A 94 -3.14 -21.45 -6.01
N TRP A 95 -3.80 -20.36 -5.56
CA TRP A 95 -4.52 -20.33 -4.28
C TRP A 95 -5.99 -19.94 -4.46
N GLN A 96 -6.91 -20.80 -4.00
CA GLN A 96 -8.34 -20.50 -4.00
C GLN A 96 -8.74 -19.65 -2.80
N LYS A 97 -9.63 -18.66 -3.02
CA LYS A 97 -10.22 -17.86 -1.94
C LYS A 97 -11.11 -18.75 -1.05
N ARG A 98 -10.91 -18.68 0.26
CA ARG A 98 -11.72 -19.43 1.24
C ARG A 98 -13.10 -18.81 1.35
N SER A 99 -14.15 -19.63 1.35
CA SER A 99 -15.54 -19.18 1.54
C SER A 99 -15.92 -18.98 3.00
N LYS A 100 -15.27 -19.72 3.91
CA LYS A 100 -15.47 -19.65 5.35
C LYS A 100 -14.14 -19.87 6.08
N PRO A 101 -13.96 -19.31 7.28
CA PRO A 101 -12.83 -19.69 8.13
C PRO A 101 -12.87 -21.19 8.44
N PRO A 102 -11.71 -21.82 8.73
CA PRO A 102 -11.67 -23.17 9.28
C PRO A 102 -12.56 -23.30 10.53
N SER A 103 -13.16 -24.48 10.74
CA SER A 103 -14.05 -24.72 11.89
C SER A 103 -13.35 -24.56 13.24
N ASP A 104 -12.06 -24.82 13.26
CA ASP A 104 -11.14 -24.76 14.40
C ASP A 104 -10.34 -23.45 14.45
N TRP A 105 -10.73 -22.43 13.70
CA TRP A 105 -10.02 -21.14 13.67
C TRP A 105 -9.87 -20.51 15.07
N ASN A 106 -10.89 -20.69 15.92
CA ASN A 106 -10.90 -20.21 17.31
C ASN A 106 -10.57 -21.32 18.32
N ALA A 107 -9.97 -22.43 17.89
CA ALA A 107 -9.57 -23.50 18.81
C ALA A 107 -8.51 -22.98 19.81
N PRO A 108 -8.51 -23.48 21.05
CA PRO A 108 -7.48 -23.11 22.01
C PRO A 108 -6.10 -23.50 21.48
N LEU A 109 -5.08 -22.69 21.79
CA LEU A 109 -3.69 -22.98 21.44
C LEU A 109 -3.30 -24.39 21.93
N PRO A 110 -2.55 -25.17 21.14
CA PRO A 110 -2.05 -26.46 21.58
C PRO A 110 -1.08 -26.29 22.75
N ASP A 111 -0.97 -27.31 23.60
CA ASP A 111 -0.25 -27.21 24.89
C ASP A 111 1.22 -26.82 24.74
N TRP A 112 1.89 -27.26 23.68
CA TRP A 112 3.27 -26.86 23.40
C TRP A 112 3.38 -25.35 23.11
N ALA A 113 2.38 -24.77 22.45
CA ALA A 113 2.37 -23.35 22.11
C ALA A 113 2.05 -22.49 23.33
N LYS A 114 1.14 -22.95 24.21
CA LYS A 114 0.87 -22.33 25.51
C LYS A 114 2.12 -22.29 26.38
N LYS A 115 2.79 -23.43 26.55
CA LYS A 115 4.04 -23.52 27.34
C LYS A 115 5.14 -22.61 26.78
N ARG A 116 5.22 -22.48 25.45
CA ARG A 116 6.17 -21.56 24.80
C ARG A 116 5.81 -20.09 25.04
N ALA A 117 4.53 -19.73 24.98
CA ALA A 117 4.09 -18.36 25.26
C ALA A 117 4.38 -17.97 26.73
N GLU A 118 4.10 -18.88 27.67
CA GLU A 118 4.41 -18.69 29.09
C GLU A 118 5.92 -18.56 29.34
N SER A 119 6.75 -19.37 28.67
CA SER A 119 8.20 -19.27 28.83
C SER A 119 8.74 -17.96 28.26
N ILE A 120 8.22 -17.49 27.13
CA ILE A 120 8.58 -16.19 26.53
C ILE A 120 8.19 -15.04 27.49
N GLY A 121 6.96 -15.06 28.03
CA GLY A 121 6.49 -14.04 28.97
C GLY A 121 7.38 -13.95 30.23
N LYS A 122 7.68 -15.09 30.85
CA LYS A 122 8.60 -15.16 32.00
C LYS A 122 10.00 -14.64 31.68
N HIS A 123 10.50 -14.90 30.47
CA HIS A 123 11.81 -14.41 30.04
C HIS A 123 11.83 -12.89 29.80
N GLN A 124 10.68 -12.28 29.50
CA GLN A 124 10.55 -10.83 29.39
C GLN A 124 10.46 -10.17 30.78
N GLU A 125 9.74 -10.76 31.72
CA GLU A 125 9.65 -10.30 33.11
C GLU A 125 11.02 -10.30 33.81
N GLN A 126 11.82 -11.35 33.59
CA GLN A 126 13.18 -11.47 34.12
C GLN A 126 14.18 -10.45 33.54
N LYS A 127 13.90 -9.86 32.38
CA LYS A 127 14.74 -8.81 31.77
C LYS A 127 14.36 -7.40 32.21
N GLN A 128 13.21 -7.25 32.87
CA GLN A 128 12.69 -5.97 33.36
C GLN A 128 12.90 -5.76 34.85
N SER A 129 13.39 -6.78 35.57
CA SER A 129 13.86 -6.71 36.97
C SER A 129 15.38 -6.61 37.00
#